data_AF-A0A950TN01-F1
#
_entry.id   AF-A0A950TN01-F1
#
_cell.length_a   1.000
_cell.length_b   1.000
_cell.length_c   1.000
_cell.angle_alpha   90.00
_cell.angle_beta   90.00
_cell.angle_gamma   90.00
#
_symmetry.space_group_name_H-M   'P 1'
#
loop_
_entity.id
_entity.type
_entity.pdbx_description
1 polymer ?
#
loop_
_entity_poly.entity_id
_entity_poly.type
_entity_poly.pdbx_seq_one_letter_code
_entity_poly.pdbx_strand_id
1 'polypeptide(L)'
;MLMDQDRGLWDALQIRRGLEALSRARALGGDGGFYTLQAAIAACHARAPNQESTDWPRIVELYGRLSALTRSPVVELNRAVAVAMVAGPAAGVEIVEALSELPALKRYHLLPSVRGDLLQRMGRFTEARARPSSRRPPSPETRANGRCWSAGPRGVWPDRAISRVIGFRVHFSAFDAAT
;
A
#
# COMPACT_ATOMS: atom_id res chain seq x y z
N MET A 1 -9.20 -4.94 -11.73
CA MET A 1 -7.88 -5.54 -11.46
C MET A 1 -7.45 -5.30 -10.00
N LEU A 2 -6.73 -6.26 -9.37
CA LEU A 2 -6.46 -6.49 -7.93
C LEU A 2 -7.66 -6.55 -6.97
N MET A 3 -8.67 -5.70 -7.12
CA MET A 3 -9.97 -5.84 -6.46
C MET A 3 -10.78 -7.00 -7.07
N ASP A 4 -10.67 -7.15 -8.40
CA ASP A 4 -11.26 -8.28 -9.15
C ASP A 4 -10.30 -9.47 -9.29
N GLN A 5 -9.15 -9.45 -8.59
CA GLN A 5 -8.35 -10.67 -8.50
C GLN A 5 -9.11 -11.61 -7.58
N ASP A 6 -9.67 -12.65 -8.18
CA ASP A 6 -10.12 -13.79 -7.42
C ASP A 6 -8.90 -14.42 -6.74
N ARG A 7 -8.71 -14.11 -5.46
CA ARG A 7 -7.61 -14.65 -4.65
C ARG A 7 -7.77 -16.16 -4.44
N GLY A 8 -8.93 -16.73 -4.74
CA GLY A 8 -9.13 -18.17 -4.83
C GLY A 8 -8.38 -18.82 -6.00
N LEU A 9 -7.97 -18.05 -7.02
CA LEU A 9 -7.14 -18.53 -8.13
C LEU A 9 -5.65 -18.51 -7.83
N TRP A 10 -5.24 -18.03 -6.66
CA TRP A 10 -3.83 -18.03 -6.28
C TRP A 10 -3.40 -19.45 -5.93
N ASP A 11 -2.17 -19.82 -6.31
CA ASP A 11 -1.63 -21.14 -6.04
C ASP A 11 -1.43 -21.33 -4.52
N ALA A 12 -2.34 -22.08 -3.90
CA ALA A 12 -2.34 -22.35 -2.47
C ALA A 12 -1.08 -23.10 -2.01
N LEU A 13 -0.48 -23.93 -2.86
CA LEU A 13 0.77 -24.62 -2.55
C LEU A 13 1.93 -23.62 -2.49
N GLN A 14 2.01 -22.67 -3.43
CA GLN A 14 3.02 -21.63 -3.42
C GLN A 14 2.87 -20.68 -2.24
N ILE A 15 1.63 -20.29 -1.91
CA ILE A 15 1.35 -19.48 -0.70
C ILE A 15 1.86 -20.22 0.54
N ARG A 16 1.49 -21.49 0.71
CA ARG A 16 1.90 -22.30 1.87
C ARG A 16 3.42 -22.40 1.98
N ARG A 17 4.11 -22.70 0.88
CA ARG A 17 5.59 -22.76 0.83
C ARG A 17 6.23 -21.42 1.21
N GLY A 18 5.70 -20.32 0.68
CA GLY A 18 6.17 -18.98 1.02
C GLY A 18 6.00 -18.63 2.50
N LEU A 19 4.86 -19.01 3.10
CA LEU A 19 4.60 -18.81 4.52
C LEU A 19 5.52 -19.67 5.41
N GLU A 20 5.77 -20.92 5.03
CA GLU A 20 6.71 -21.82 5.71
C GLU A 20 8.14 -21.27 5.63
N ALA A 21 8.58 -20.82 4.46
CA ALA A 21 9.90 -20.23 4.26
C ALA A 21 10.09 -18.95 5.09
N LEU A 22 9.07 -18.08 5.13
CA LEU A 22 9.06 -16.91 6.01
C LEU A 22 9.17 -17.31 7.49
N SER A 23 8.41 -18.33 7.92
CA SER A 23 8.47 -18.81 9.31
C SER A 23 9.87 -19.34 9.67
N ARG A 24 10.52 -20.08 8.76
CA ARG A 24 11.89 -20.55 8.96
C ARG A 24 12.89 -19.41 9.05
N ALA A 25 12.83 -18.44 8.13
CA ALA A 25 13.71 -17.29 8.14
C ALA A 25 13.61 -16.50 9.47
N ARG A 26 12.39 -16.42 10.02
CA ARG A 26 12.15 -15.81 11.33
C ARG A 26 12.77 -16.59 12.48
N ALA A 27 12.57 -17.90 12.51
CA ALA A 27 13.15 -18.78 13.53
C ALA A 27 14.68 -18.72 13.55
N LEU A 28 15.32 -18.43 12.42
CA LEU A 28 16.77 -18.25 12.29
C LEU A 28 17.24 -16.82 12.65
N GLY A 29 16.36 -15.95 13.17
CA GLY A 29 16.69 -14.58 13.57
C GLY A 29 16.62 -13.53 12.45
N GLY A 30 16.06 -13.87 11.29
CA GLY A 30 15.99 -13.02 10.10
C GLY A 30 14.84 -11.99 10.09
N ASP A 31 14.10 -11.80 11.19
CA ASP A 31 12.85 -11.00 11.26
C ASP A 31 12.94 -9.56 10.75
N GLY A 32 14.13 -8.95 10.82
CA GLY A 32 14.38 -7.56 10.43
C GLY A 32 15.00 -7.39 9.04
N GLY A 33 15.33 -8.48 8.34
CA GLY A 33 15.99 -8.42 7.05
C GLY A 33 15.10 -7.82 5.95
N PHE A 34 15.74 -7.17 4.96
CA PHE A 34 15.05 -6.56 3.81
C PHE A 34 14.05 -7.51 3.15
N TYR A 35 14.50 -8.73 2.81
CA TYR A 35 13.65 -9.74 2.16
C TYR A 35 12.59 -10.30 3.09
N THR A 36 12.89 -10.49 4.38
CA THR A 36 11.92 -10.98 5.38
C THR A 36 10.78 -9.98 5.59
N LEU A 37 11.09 -8.67 5.60
CA LEU A 37 10.09 -7.61 5.70
C LEU A 37 9.20 -7.56 4.45
N GLN A 38 9.78 -7.67 3.25
CA GLN A 38 9.00 -7.75 2.02
C GLN A 38 8.12 -9.01 1.97
N ALA A 39 8.66 -10.16 2.36
CA ALA A 39 7.90 -11.41 2.46
C ALA A 39 6.78 -11.32 3.51
N ALA A 40 7.01 -10.63 4.62
CA ALA A 40 5.98 -10.40 5.63
C ALA A 40 4.83 -9.53 5.11
N ILE A 41 5.11 -8.51 4.29
CA ILE A 41 4.09 -7.68 3.64
C ILE A 41 3.28 -8.54 2.67
N ALA A 42 3.96 -9.32 1.81
CA ALA A 42 3.30 -10.24 0.88
C ALA A 42 2.43 -11.28 1.62
N ALA A 43 2.90 -11.81 2.75
CA ALA A 43 2.15 -12.75 3.58
C ALA A 43 0.85 -12.14 4.14
N CYS A 44 0.84 -10.84 4.48
CA CYS A 44 -0.38 -10.16 4.93
C CYS A 44 -1.45 -10.14 3.82
N HIS A 45 -1.04 -9.91 2.57
CA HIS A 45 -1.94 -9.99 1.43
C HIS A 45 -2.40 -11.42 1.13
N ALA A 46 -1.48 -12.40 1.18
CA ALA A 46 -1.78 -13.80 0.85
C ALA A 46 -2.69 -14.51 1.85
N ARG A 47 -2.69 -14.08 3.12
CA ARG A 47 -3.59 -14.64 4.15
C ARG A 47 -5.02 -14.10 4.05
N ALA A 48 -5.19 -12.94 3.41
CA ALA A 48 -6.48 -12.26 3.38
C ALA A 48 -7.29 -12.72 2.15
N PRO A 49 -8.51 -13.25 2.34
CA PRO A 49 -9.36 -13.71 1.24
C PRO A 49 -9.77 -12.58 0.29
N ASN A 50 -9.76 -11.33 0.77
CA ASN A 50 -10.04 -10.15 -0.05
C ASN A 50 -9.25 -8.93 0.47
N GLN A 51 -9.37 -7.80 -0.22
CA GLN A 51 -8.64 -6.59 0.15
C GLN A 51 -9.09 -6.00 1.50
N GLU A 52 -10.39 -6.06 1.80
CA GLU A 52 -10.97 -5.50 3.02
C GLU A 52 -10.52 -6.27 4.28
N SER A 53 -10.30 -7.58 4.15
CA SER A 53 -9.77 -8.45 5.20
C SER A 53 -8.24 -8.43 5.33
N THR A 54 -7.55 -7.61 4.53
CA THR A 54 -6.09 -7.48 4.63
C THR A 54 -5.72 -6.75 5.93
N ASP A 55 -4.72 -7.26 6.65
CA ASP A 55 -4.20 -6.63 7.86
C ASP A 55 -3.36 -5.38 7.52
N TRP A 56 -4.07 -4.29 7.21
CA TRP A 56 -3.48 -3.01 6.86
C TRP A 56 -2.66 -2.39 8.00
N PRO A 57 -3.09 -2.42 9.28
CA PRO A 57 -2.26 -1.96 10.39
C PRO A 57 -0.89 -2.64 10.44
N ARG A 58 -0.85 -3.98 10.24
CA ARG A 58 0.42 -4.71 10.19
C ARG A 58 1.27 -4.31 9.00
N ILE A 59 0.67 -4.09 7.83
CA ILE A 59 1.39 -3.63 6.63
C ILE A 59 2.00 -2.25 6.86
N VAL A 60 1.31 -1.33 7.53
CA VAL A 60 1.84 0.01 7.88
C VAL A 60 3.08 -0.11 8.77
N GLU A 61 3.06 -1.00 9.76
CA GLU A 61 4.21 -1.26 10.64
C GLU A 61 5.38 -1.84 9.85
N LEU A 62 5.13 -2.85 9.02
CA LEU A 62 6.16 -3.51 8.21
C LEU A 62 6.81 -2.55 7.21
N TYR A 63 6.02 -1.71 6.54
CA TYR A 63 6.57 -0.64 5.70
C TYR A 63 7.34 0.40 6.51
N GLY A 64 6.91 0.73 7.73
CA GLY A 64 7.67 1.61 8.63
C GLY A 64 9.06 1.05 8.94
N ARG A 65 9.15 -0.24 9.26
CA ARG A 65 10.43 -0.95 9.49
C ARG A 65 11.28 -1.00 8.22
N LEU A 66 10.68 -1.31 7.08
CA LEU A 66 11.38 -1.36 5.79
C LEU A 66 11.87 0.02 5.33
N SER A 67 11.09 1.07 5.60
CA SER A 67 11.45 2.46 5.33
C SER A 67 12.62 2.89 6.20
N ALA A 68 12.61 2.55 7.50
CA ALA A 68 13.75 2.81 8.40
C ALA A 68 15.04 2.11 7.94
N LEU A 69 14.93 0.88 7.44
CA LEU A 69 16.07 0.09 6.94
C LEU A 69 16.65 0.64 5.62
N THR A 70 15.78 1.03 4.68
CA THR A 70 16.19 1.36 3.31
C THR A 70 16.31 2.86 3.05
N ARG A 71 15.65 3.69 3.88
CA ARG A 71 15.43 5.13 3.68
C ARG A 71 14.89 5.46 2.28
N SER A 72 14.13 4.53 1.69
CA SER A 72 13.67 4.64 0.31
C SER A 72 12.35 5.41 0.24
N PRO A 73 12.28 6.50 -0.54
CA PRO A 73 11.06 7.29 -0.67
C PRO A 73 9.95 6.53 -1.43
N VAL A 74 10.31 5.50 -2.21
CA VAL A 74 9.35 4.59 -2.83
C VAL A 74 8.67 3.69 -1.79
N VAL A 75 9.42 3.23 -0.78
CA VAL A 75 8.87 2.45 0.33
C VAL A 75 7.91 3.31 1.16
N GLU A 76 8.24 4.58 1.37
CA GLU A 76 7.36 5.52 2.08
C GLU A 76 6.09 5.85 1.28
N LEU A 77 6.17 5.92 -0.06
CA LEU A 77 4.98 6.04 -0.90
C LEU A 77 4.06 4.82 -0.76
N ASN A 78 4.62 3.61 -0.70
CA ASN A 78 3.82 2.40 -0.45
C ASN A 78 3.19 2.43 0.96
N ARG A 79 3.92 2.95 1.95
CA ARG A 79 3.41 3.16 3.31
C ARG A 79 2.23 4.13 3.34
N ALA A 80 2.31 5.23 2.59
CA ALA A 80 1.24 6.23 2.48
C ALA A 80 -0.07 5.60 2.02
N VAL A 81 0.00 4.67 1.07
CA VAL A 81 -1.15 3.89 0.61
C VAL A 81 -1.70 3.01 1.74
N ALA A 82 -0.84 2.29 2.46
CA ALA A 82 -1.29 1.44 3.58
C ALA A 82 -1.93 2.27 4.70
N VAL A 83 -1.40 3.47 4.99
CA VAL A 83 -1.99 4.42 5.93
C VAL A 83 -3.36 4.89 5.46
N ALA A 84 -3.52 5.14 4.15
CA ALA A 84 -4.81 5.51 3.58
C ALA A 84 -5.89 4.42 3.77
N MET A 85 -5.48 3.15 3.80
CA MET A 85 -6.40 2.02 4.03
C MET A 85 -6.82 1.89 5.50
N VAL A 86 -6.01 2.39 6.44
CA VAL A 86 -6.32 2.34 7.89
C VAL A 86 -7.04 3.60 8.36
N ALA A 87 -6.48 4.78 8.04
CA ALA A 87 -6.92 6.07 8.55
C ALA A 87 -7.71 6.90 7.53
N GLY A 88 -7.93 6.35 6.34
CA GLY A 88 -8.67 6.99 5.26
C GLY A 88 -7.79 7.82 4.29
N PRO A 89 -8.34 8.21 3.13
CA PRO A 89 -7.56 8.81 2.04
C PRO A 89 -6.82 10.11 2.41
N ALA A 90 -7.38 10.90 3.32
CA ALA A 90 -6.78 12.17 3.75
C ALA A 90 -5.39 11.96 4.38
N ALA A 91 -5.25 10.98 5.28
CA ALA A 91 -3.98 10.66 5.94
C ALA A 91 -2.91 10.20 4.93
N GLY A 92 -3.32 9.45 3.90
CA GLY A 92 -2.41 9.06 2.82
C GLY A 92 -1.95 10.25 1.98
N VAL A 93 -2.85 11.18 1.66
CA VAL A 93 -2.50 12.39 0.90
C VAL A 93 -1.47 13.23 1.63
N GLU A 94 -1.60 13.42 2.95
CA GLU A 94 -0.63 14.19 3.73
C GLU A 94 0.80 13.65 3.57
N ILE A 95 0.97 12.33 3.61
CA ILE A 95 2.27 11.67 3.41
C ILE A 95 2.74 11.84 1.96
N VAL A 96 1.85 11.65 0.98
CA VAL A 96 2.19 11.79 -0.46
C VAL A 96 2.61 13.22 -0.81
N GLU A 97 1.96 14.23 -0.22
CA GLU A 97 2.33 15.63 -0.42
C GLU A 97 3.71 15.92 0.17
N ALA A 98 4.02 15.42 1.38
CA ALA A 98 5.36 15.55 1.96
C ALA A 98 6.45 14.90 1.09
N LEU A 99 6.13 13.74 0.48
CA LEU A 99 7.02 13.06 -0.46
C LEU A 99 7.19 13.80 -1.79
N SER A 100 6.23 14.63 -2.19
CA SER A 100 6.28 15.36 -3.46
C SER A 100 7.37 16.45 -3.49
N GLU A 101 7.79 16.92 -2.32
CA GLU A 101 8.87 17.89 -2.17
C GLU A 101 10.25 17.26 -2.38
N LEU A 102 10.36 15.92 -2.28
CA LEU A 102 11.63 15.22 -2.45
C LEU A 102 12.06 15.17 -3.92
N PRO A 103 13.27 15.66 -4.27
CA PRO A 103 13.78 15.60 -5.63
C PRO A 103 13.80 14.20 -6.23
N ALA A 104 14.02 13.18 -5.39
CA ALA A 104 14.07 11.77 -5.78
C ALA A 104 12.76 11.24 -6.37
N LEU A 105 11.60 11.84 -6.03
CA LEU A 105 10.29 11.39 -6.50
C LEU A 105 9.68 12.29 -7.58
N LYS A 106 10.33 13.41 -7.94
CA LYS A 106 9.81 14.34 -8.97
C LYS A 106 9.58 13.70 -10.34
N ARG A 107 10.35 12.64 -10.67
CA ARG A 107 10.21 11.88 -11.93
C ARG A 107 9.50 10.54 -11.75
N TYR A 108 9.05 10.21 -10.54
CA TYR A 108 8.41 8.93 -10.26
C TYR A 108 6.93 9.00 -10.63
N HIS A 109 6.57 8.43 -11.77
CA HIS A 109 5.23 8.53 -12.36
C HIS A 109 4.11 7.99 -11.47
N LEU A 110 4.39 7.08 -10.53
CA LEU A 110 3.37 6.55 -9.62
C LEU A 110 2.98 7.52 -8.51
N LEU A 111 3.83 8.50 -8.17
CA LEU A 111 3.51 9.52 -7.16
C LEU A 111 2.24 10.32 -7.54
N PRO A 112 2.15 10.98 -8.72
CA PRO A 112 0.94 11.70 -9.12
C PRO A 112 -0.27 10.76 -9.31
N SER A 113 -0.03 9.49 -9.67
CA SER A 113 -1.11 8.50 -9.79
C SER A 113 -1.72 8.15 -8.43
N VAL A 114 -0.92 7.88 -7.40
CA VAL A 114 -1.42 7.63 -6.02
C VAL A 114 -2.13 8.85 -5.48
N ARG A 115 -1.54 10.04 -5.64
CA ARG A 115 -2.15 11.30 -5.23
C ARG A 115 -3.53 11.50 -5.87
N GLY A 116 -3.62 11.31 -7.19
CA GLY A 116 -4.87 11.45 -7.93
C GLY A 116 -5.94 10.48 -7.46
N ASP A 117 -5.58 9.21 -7.22
CA ASP A 117 -6.48 8.17 -6.72
C ASP A 117 -7.05 8.53 -5.34
N LEU A 118 -6.20 8.95 -4.40
CA LEU A 118 -6.63 9.35 -3.07
C LEU A 118 -7.49 10.61 -3.07
N LEU A 119 -7.16 11.61 -3.89
CA LEU A 119 -7.97 12.83 -4.06
C LEU A 119 -9.33 12.51 -4.69
N GLN A 120 -9.37 11.61 -5.67
CA GLN A 120 -10.61 11.16 -6.29
C GLN A 120 -11.54 10.50 -5.28
N ARG A 121 -11.00 9.68 -4.36
CA ARG A 121 -11.78 9.05 -3.27
C ARG A 121 -12.39 10.07 -2.31
N MET A 122 -11.79 11.25 -2.19
CA MET A 122 -12.33 12.36 -1.40
C MET A 122 -13.28 13.28 -2.20
N GLY A 123 -13.59 12.95 -3.45
CA GLY A 123 -14.39 13.81 -4.33
C GLY A 123 -13.66 15.07 -4.82
N ARG A 124 -12.34 15.16 -4.62
CA ARG A 124 -11.50 16.34 -4.96
C ARG A 124 -10.97 16.24 -6.39
N PHE A 125 -11.87 16.14 -7.36
CA PHE A 125 -11.54 15.86 -8.77
C PHE A 125 -10.74 16.98 -9.46
N THR A 126 -10.97 18.24 -9.09
CA THR A 126 -10.23 19.41 -9.61
C THR A 126 -8.77 19.36 -9.17
N GLU A 127 -8.53 18.99 -7.91
CA GLU A 127 -7.18 18.86 -7.34
C GLU A 127 -6.46 17.60 -7.81
N ALA A 128 -7.20 16.53 -8.10
CA ALA A 128 -6.67 15.31 -8.71
C ALA A 128 -6.13 15.56 -10.13
N ARG A 129 -6.73 16.52 -10.86
CA ARG A 129 -6.29 16.93 -12.20
C ARG A 129 -5.23 18.02 -12.19
N ALA A 130 -5.14 18.79 -11.10
CA ALA A 130 -4.15 19.84 -10.95
C ALA A 130 -2.75 19.24 -10.75
N ARG A 131 -1.76 19.81 -11.44
CA ARG A 131 -0.35 19.57 -11.13
C ARG A 131 -0.08 20.05 -9.69
N PRO A 132 0.68 19.32 -8.86
CA PRO A 132 1.02 19.78 -7.52
C PRO A 132 1.66 21.17 -7.62
N SER A 133 0.93 22.19 -7.18
CA SER A 133 1.45 23.51 -6.94
C SER A 133 1.99 23.50 -5.51
N SER A 134 3.22 23.97 -5.31
CA SER A 134 3.88 24.08 -3.99
C SER A 134 3.16 24.98 -2.97
N ARG A 135 1.93 25.43 -3.26
CA ARG A 135 1.13 26.32 -2.43
C ARG A 135 -0.24 25.71 -2.19
N ARG A 136 -0.47 25.24 -0.96
CA ARG A 136 -1.76 24.76 -0.47
C ARG A 136 -2.69 25.94 -0.20
N PRO A 137 -3.88 26.05 -0.83
CA PRO A 137 -4.93 26.92 -0.31
C PRO A 137 -5.51 26.33 1.00
N PRO A 138 -5.99 27.17 1.94
CA PRO A 138 -6.55 26.69 3.20
C PRO A 138 -7.75 25.77 2.93
N SER A 139 -7.80 24.64 3.63
CA SER A 139 -8.89 23.65 3.52
C SER A 139 -10.18 24.24 4.11
N PRO A 140 -11.33 24.18 3.40
CA PRO A 140 -12.61 24.41 4.06
C PRO A 140 -12.85 23.27 5.06
N GLU A 141 -13.12 23.66 6.31
CA GLU A 141 -13.36 22.78 7.45
C GLU A 141 -14.30 21.62 7.08
N THR A 142 -13.79 20.39 7.11
CA THR A 142 -14.66 19.21 6.99
C THR A 142 -15.14 18.85 8.38
N ARG A 143 -16.39 19.21 8.67
CA ARG A 143 -17.17 18.67 9.78
C ARG A 143 -16.93 17.15 9.84
N ALA A 144 -16.29 16.73 10.92
CA ALA A 144 -16.35 15.35 11.38
C ALA A 144 -17.82 14.94 11.45
N ASN A 145 -18.25 14.06 10.57
CA ASN A 145 -19.46 13.31 10.80
C ASN A 145 -19.04 11.86 10.98
N GLY A 146 -19.01 11.45 12.25
CA GLY A 146 -18.64 10.12 12.73
C GLY A 146 -19.63 9.07 12.25
N ARG A 147 -19.50 8.68 10.98
CA ARG A 147 -19.99 7.39 10.51
C ARG A 147 -18.77 6.52 10.26
N CYS A 148 -18.58 5.54 11.13
CA CYS A 148 -17.91 4.30 10.76
C CYS A 148 -18.62 3.83 9.49
N TRP A 149 -17.93 3.86 8.35
CA TRP A 149 -18.55 3.61 7.06
C TRP A 149 -19.06 2.17 7.03
N SER A 150 -20.37 2.01 7.24
CA SER A 150 -21.07 0.75 7.02
C SER A 150 -21.05 0.45 5.52
N ALA A 151 -20.56 -0.73 5.17
CA ALA A 151 -20.52 -1.28 3.82
C ALA A 151 -21.87 -1.09 3.10
N GLY A 152 -21.88 -0.20 2.10
CA GLY A 152 -22.97 -0.10 1.13
C GLY A 152 -22.81 -1.14 0.03
N PRO A 153 -23.90 -1.72 -0.50
CA PRO A 153 -23.82 -2.80 -1.46
C PRO A 153 -23.36 -2.24 -2.82
N ARG A 154 -22.18 -2.69 -3.28
CA ARG A 154 -21.46 -2.29 -4.51
C ARG A 154 -20.58 -1.05 -4.38
N GLY A 155 -19.54 -1.15 -3.54
CA GLY A 155 -18.34 -0.31 -3.63
C GLY A 155 -17.53 -0.64 -4.88
N VAL A 156 -17.94 -0.10 -6.03
CA VAL A 156 -17.18 -0.22 -7.27
C VAL A 156 -16.01 0.78 -7.20
N TRP A 157 -14.82 0.28 -6.91
CA TRP A 157 -13.57 1.02 -6.86
C TRP A 157 -13.01 1.21 -8.28
N PRO A 158 -12.95 2.43 -8.84
CA PRO A 158 -12.34 2.63 -10.15
C PRO A 158 -10.82 2.48 -10.07
N ASP A 159 -10.33 1.53 -10.88
CA ASP A 159 -8.96 1.20 -11.24
C ASP A 159 -8.10 2.44 -11.57
N ARG A 160 -6.82 2.55 -11.11
CA ARG A 160 -5.67 3.12 -11.89
C ARG A 160 -4.28 3.36 -11.24
N ALA A 161 -4.04 3.29 -9.93
CA ALA A 161 -2.67 3.60 -9.42
C ALA A 161 -2.19 2.77 -8.23
N ILE A 162 -3.04 2.70 -7.20
CA ILE A 162 -2.72 2.08 -5.92
C ILE A 162 -2.43 0.57 -6.09
N SER A 163 -3.14 -0.11 -7.00
CA SER A 163 -2.89 -1.51 -7.35
C SER A 163 -1.54 -1.76 -8.05
N ARG A 164 -0.90 -0.74 -8.66
CA ARG A 164 0.44 -0.87 -9.27
C ARG A 164 1.55 -0.62 -8.27
N VAL A 165 1.26 0.17 -7.24
CA VAL A 165 2.15 0.49 -6.13
C VAL A 165 2.16 -0.63 -5.09
N ILE A 166 1.00 -1.22 -4.81
CA ILE A 166 0.85 -2.42 -3.97
C ILE A 166 1.03 -3.71 -4.80
N GLY A 167 1.05 -3.61 -6.13
CA GLY A 167 1.15 -4.72 -7.08
C GLY A 167 2.48 -5.45 -7.02
N PHE A 168 2.70 -6.17 -5.93
CA PHE A 168 3.63 -7.28 -5.87
C PHE A 168 3.16 -8.31 -6.90
N ARG A 169 3.81 -8.37 -8.06
CA ARG A 169 3.94 -9.63 -8.77
C ARG A 169 4.81 -10.48 -7.85
N VAL A 170 4.19 -11.29 -6.99
CA VAL A 170 4.94 -12.19 -6.12
C VAL A 170 5.59 -13.24 -7.02
N HIS A 171 6.74 -12.91 -7.61
CA HIS A 171 7.65 -13.92 -8.12
C HIS A 171 8.30 -14.56 -6.90
N PHE A 172 7.67 -15.61 -6.36
CA PHE A 172 8.25 -16.50 -5.35
C PHE A 172 9.47 -17.27 -5.88
N SER A 173 9.83 -17.12 -7.16
CA SER A 173 10.97 -17.78 -7.82
C SER A 173 12.35 -17.48 -7.21
N ALA A 174 12.46 -16.55 -6.26
CA ALA A 174 13.72 -16.27 -5.57
C ALA A 174 14.03 -17.20 -4.38
N PHE A 175 13.13 -18.13 -4.02
CA PHE A 175 13.35 -19.04 -2.87
C PHE A 175 14.02 -20.38 -3.21
N ASP A 176 14.33 -20.67 -4.48
CA ASP A 176 15.01 -21.92 -4.88
C ASP A 176 16.56 -21.84 -4.83
N ALA A 177 17.15 -20.70 -4.46
CA ALA A 177 18.60 -20.51 -4.42
C ALA A 177 19.15 -20.50 -2.98
N ALA A 178 18.90 -21.57 -2.23
CA ALA A 178 19.64 -21.88 -1.00
C ALA A 178 19.46 -23.37 -0.65
N THR A 179 20.09 -24.24 -1.44
CA THR A 179 20.42 -25.61 -1.04
C THR A 179 21.94 -25.75 -1.05
#